data_AF-A0AAD5DQE7-F1
#
_entry.id   AF-A0AAD5DQE7-F1
#
_cell.length_a   1.000
_cell.length_b   1.000
_cell.length_c   1.000
_cell.angle_alpha   90.00
_cell.angle_beta   90.00
_cell.angle_gamma   90.00
#
_symmetry.space_group_name_H-M   'P 1'
#
loop_
_entity.id
_entity.type
_entity.pdbx_description
1 polymer ?
#
loop_
_entity_poly.entity_id
_entity_poly.type
_entity_poly.pdbx_seq_one_letter_code
_entity_poly.pdbx_strand_id
1 'polypeptide(L)'
;MARRPGRLLLAAALCCLAAAARADTYTVVWGPEDLLRALALAAASPFNQSVIELPRDVSLEPSAAAAYELPLRLKGRVALRRAQEAETVNMHLGGVAQLLFLDRGAQLELSNLSVSGIAAADAQQLSGLPTQAQALVLFPTVNAEPGAAVKLHNLRLALPASERCSAHAAGQPLGAAPVVDAADGAAVGEVLVEADGLSFSCEGSPASSPSTAPAPSASSGSEGSSGGTPAWVWAVVAVAAVAGIGAAVGGVFIWRRRRAAAAAAATSGLESRSSSEEIDKKLSSGNSNISIAVFTPRQL
;
A
#
# COMPACT_ATOMS: atom_id res chain seq x y z
N MET A 1 -30.31 32.17 -37.14
CA MET A 1 -29.90 31.12 -36.18
C MET A 1 -28.84 31.70 -35.24
N ALA A 2 -29.25 32.17 -34.05
CA ALA A 2 -28.34 32.75 -33.07
C ALA A 2 -27.77 31.65 -32.15
N ARG A 3 -26.47 31.37 -32.25
CA ARG A 3 -25.77 30.41 -31.36
C ARG A 3 -25.66 31.03 -29.97
N ARG A 4 -26.20 30.36 -28.95
CA ARG A 4 -26.18 30.81 -27.55
C ARG A 4 -24.78 30.65 -26.94
N PRO A 5 -24.06 31.73 -26.57
CA PRO A 5 -22.69 31.66 -26.05
C PRO A 5 -22.57 31.03 -24.64
N GLY A 6 -23.67 30.90 -23.89
CA GLY A 6 -23.65 30.42 -22.50
C GLY A 6 -23.26 28.95 -22.30
N ARG A 7 -23.42 28.09 -23.32
CA ARG A 7 -23.06 26.66 -23.19
C ARG A 7 -21.55 26.40 -23.23
N LEU A 8 -20.78 27.28 -23.84
CA LEU A 8 -19.32 27.13 -23.93
C LEU A 8 -18.63 27.48 -22.61
N LEU A 9 -19.13 28.48 -21.88
CA LEU A 9 -18.55 28.88 -20.59
C LEU A 9 -18.76 27.82 -19.48
N LEU A 10 -19.92 27.16 -19.46
CA LEU A 10 -20.23 26.13 -18.46
C LEU A 10 -19.41 24.85 -18.67
N ALA A 11 -19.18 24.46 -19.94
CA ALA A 11 -18.32 23.33 -20.28
C ALA A 11 -16.85 23.60 -19.93
N ALA A 12 -16.35 24.82 -20.20
CA ALA A 12 -15.00 25.21 -19.84
C ALA A 12 -14.79 25.24 -18.31
N ALA A 13 -15.74 25.78 -17.55
CA ALA A 13 -15.67 25.79 -16.08
C ALA A 13 -15.68 24.38 -15.47
N LEU A 14 -16.53 23.48 -15.98
CA LEU A 14 -16.56 22.07 -15.55
C LEU A 14 -15.26 21.32 -15.90
N CYS A 15 -14.68 21.58 -17.09
CA CYS A 15 -13.38 21.02 -17.46
C CYS A 15 -12.25 21.51 -16.56
N CYS A 16 -12.22 22.81 -16.22
CA CYS A 16 -11.21 23.36 -15.31
C CYS A 16 -11.35 22.80 -13.89
N LEU A 17 -12.58 22.60 -13.39
CA LEU A 17 -12.81 21.98 -12.08
C LEU A 17 -12.36 20.51 -12.05
N ALA A 18 -12.60 19.77 -13.14
CA ALA A 18 -12.18 18.37 -13.27
C ALA A 18 -10.66 18.22 -13.43
N ALA A 19 -9.98 19.17 -14.06
CA ALA A 19 -8.53 19.17 -14.20
C ALA A 19 -7.81 19.48 -12.87
N ALA A 20 -8.34 20.41 -12.07
CA ALA A 20 -7.81 20.71 -10.74
C ALA A 20 -7.95 19.53 -9.75
N ALA A 21 -8.96 18.67 -9.97
CA ALA A 21 -9.24 17.50 -9.13
C ALA A 21 -8.31 16.29 -9.36
N ARG A 22 -7.27 16.40 -10.20
CA ARG A 22 -6.30 15.32 -10.46
C ARG A 22 -4.86 15.68 -10.11
N ALA A 23 -4.64 16.81 -9.44
CA ALA A 23 -3.29 17.14 -9.00
C ALA A 23 -2.86 16.17 -7.91
N ASP A 24 -1.77 15.44 -8.16
CA ASP A 24 -1.10 14.65 -7.14
C ASP A 24 -0.70 15.60 -6.00
N THR A 25 -1.15 15.29 -4.78
CA THR A 25 -0.85 16.11 -3.61
C THR A 25 0.50 15.69 -3.07
N TYR A 26 1.47 16.60 -3.10
CA TYR A 26 2.79 16.40 -2.54
C TYR A 26 2.93 17.20 -1.26
N THR A 27 3.24 16.54 -0.14
CA THR A 27 3.43 17.18 1.17
C THR A 27 4.73 16.72 1.81
N VAL A 28 5.48 17.67 2.36
CA VAL A 28 6.68 17.39 3.17
C VAL A 28 6.29 17.52 4.63
N VAL A 29 6.56 16.49 5.42
CA VAL A 29 6.14 16.38 6.82
C VAL A 29 7.35 16.50 7.72
N TRP A 30 7.36 17.47 8.64
CA TRP A 30 8.49 17.69 9.53
C TRP A 30 8.27 17.11 10.93
N GLY A 31 7.03 16.84 11.33
CA GLY A 31 6.75 16.35 12.68
C GLY A 31 5.59 15.36 12.74
N PRO A 32 5.31 14.82 13.94
CA PRO A 32 4.21 13.87 14.12
C PRO A 32 2.84 14.48 13.86
N GLU A 33 2.62 15.73 14.27
CA GLU A 33 1.36 16.43 14.00
C GLU A 33 1.15 16.68 12.52
N ASP A 34 2.21 17.07 11.80
CA ASP A 34 2.20 17.25 10.35
C ASP A 34 1.89 15.93 9.63
N LEU A 35 2.41 14.80 10.15
CA LEU A 35 2.14 13.48 9.59
C LEU A 35 0.66 13.12 9.72
N LEU A 36 0.10 13.25 10.92
CA LEU A 36 -1.33 12.98 11.15
C LEU A 36 -2.21 13.91 10.33
N ARG A 37 -1.85 15.19 10.23
CA ARG A 37 -2.58 16.16 9.40
C ARG A 37 -2.52 15.79 7.93
N ALA A 38 -1.36 15.42 7.40
CA ALA A 38 -1.18 15.00 6.02
C ALA A 38 -1.97 13.72 5.71
N LEU A 39 -1.96 12.75 6.63
CA LEU A 39 -2.76 11.53 6.51
C LEU A 39 -4.26 11.79 6.57
N ALA A 40 -4.71 12.67 7.47
CA ALA A 40 -6.12 13.06 7.56
C ALA A 40 -6.59 13.80 6.29
N LEU A 41 -5.75 14.66 5.72
CA LEU A 41 -6.02 15.31 4.44
C LEU A 41 -6.08 14.29 3.28
N ALA A 42 -5.18 13.30 3.27
CA ALA A 42 -5.22 12.21 2.30
C ALA A 42 -6.48 11.34 2.46
N ALA A 43 -6.90 11.05 3.69
CA ALA A 43 -8.14 10.32 3.99
C ALA A 43 -9.39 11.06 3.50
N ALA A 44 -9.40 12.39 3.62
CA ALA A 44 -10.48 13.24 3.14
C ALA A 44 -10.53 13.37 1.60
N SER A 45 -9.46 12.99 0.88
CA SER A 45 -9.37 13.13 -0.58
C SER A 45 -9.70 11.81 -1.30
N PRO A 46 -10.85 11.69 -1.99
CA PRO A 46 -11.28 10.44 -2.61
C PRO A 46 -10.58 10.08 -3.93
N PHE A 47 -9.90 11.03 -4.59
CA PHE A 47 -9.42 10.83 -5.97
C PHE A 47 -7.93 11.08 -6.19
N ASN A 48 -7.20 11.52 -5.17
CA ASN A 48 -5.82 11.96 -5.37
C ASN A 48 -4.83 10.90 -4.92
N GLN A 49 -3.77 10.76 -5.72
CA GLN A 49 -2.54 10.20 -5.22
C GLN A 49 -1.90 11.23 -4.29
N SER A 50 -1.71 10.85 -3.02
CA SER A 50 -1.02 11.66 -2.03
C SER A 50 0.38 11.10 -1.82
N VAL A 51 1.38 11.94 -2.03
CA VAL A 51 2.78 11.64 -1.70
C VAL A 51 3.15 12.44 -0.46
N ILE A 52 3.56 11.73 0.58
CA ILE A 52 4.03 12.30 1.83
C ILE A 52 5.52 11.98 1.95
N GLU A 53 6.36 13.01 1.96
CA GLU A 53 7.81 12.86 2.12
C GLU A 53 8.26 13.21 3.53
N LEU A 54 9.08 12.33 4.10
CA LEU A 54 9.66 12.49 5.43
C LEU A 54 11.15 12.83 5.26
N PRO A 55 11.60 14.05 5.58
CA PRO A 55 13.00 14.46 5.53
C PRO A 55 13.79 14.07 6.78
N ARG A 56 13.11 13.69 7.86
CA ARG A 56 13.71 13.31 9.13
C ARG A 56 12.85 12.30 9.87
N ASP A 57 13.38 11.75 10.94
CA ASP A 57 12.68 10.82 11.82
C ASP A 57 11.39 11.43 12.37
N VAL A 58 10.32 10.64 12.41
CA VAL A 58 9.01 11.01 12.93
C VAL A 58 8.55 9.95 13.91
N SER A 59 8.22 10.35 15.12
CA SER A 59 7.64 9.47 16.13
C SER A 59 6.25 9.96 16.50
N LEU A 60 5.23 9.18 16.15
CA LEU A 60 3.87 9.42 16.60
C LEU A 60 3.75 9.07 18.07
N GLU A 61 3.17 9.99 18.84
CA GLU A 61 2.78 9.72 20.22
C GLU A 61 1.27 9.39 20.25
N PRO A 62 0.83 8.44 21.11
CA PRO A 62 -0.59 8.15 21.29
C PRO A 62 -1.44 9.37 21.65
N SER A 63 -0.86 10.32 22.41
CA SER A 63 -1.48 11.59 22.78
C SER A 63 -1.82 12.46 21.57
N ALA A 64 -0.91 12.56 20.59
CA ALA A 64 -1.13 13.32 19.35
C ALA A 64 -2.21 12.65 18.48
N ALA A 65 -2.22 11.32 18.45
CA ALA A 65 -3.23 10.55 17.71
C ALA A 65 -4.65 10.71 18.29
N ALA A 66 -4.78 10.95 19.60
CA ALA A 66 -6.07 11.16 20.27
C ALA A 66 -6.80 12.44 19.82
N ALA A 67 -6.12 13.38 19.15
CA ALA A 67 -6.73 14.57 18.57
C ALA A 67 -7.51 14.30 17.26
N TYR A 68 -7.41 13.08 16.72
CA TYR A 68 -8.03 12.68 15.45
C TYR A 68 -9.07 11.58 15.67
N GLU A 69 -10.08 11.54 14.80
CA GLU A 69 -11.03 10.43 14.76
C GLU A 69 -10.37 9.25 14.03
N LEU A 70 -10.04 8.19 14.78
CA LEU A 70 -9.38 6.98 14.27
C LEU A 70 -10.39 5.85 14.05
N PRO A 71 -10.16 4.95 13.07
CA PRO A 71 -9.06 4.98 12.10
C PRO A 71 -9.22 6.04 11.00
N LEU A 72 -8.10 6.56 10.50
CA LEU A 72 -8.11 7.39 9.29
C LEU A 72 -8.39 6.52 8.07
N ARG A 73 -9.54 6.72 7.42
CA ARG A 73 -10.01 5.93 6.27
C ARG A 73 -9.43 6.43 4.96
N LEU A 74 -8.49 5.69 4.37
CA LEU A 74 -7.87 6.03 3.09
C LEU A 74 -8.68 5.46 1.93
N LYS A 75 -9.04 6.31 0.97
CA LYS A 75 -9.82 5.94 -0.23
C LYS A 75 -9.01 5.87 -1.51
N GLY A 76 -7.92 6.63 -1.58
CA GLY A 76 -7.06 6.77 -2.76
C GLY A 76 -5.74 6.01 -2.63
N ARG A 77 -4.73 6.52 -3.33
CA ARG A 77 -3.34 6.04 -3.21
C ARG A 77 -2.58 6.99 -2.29
N VAL A 78 -1.96 6.46 -1.25
CA VAL A 78 -1.10 7.24 -0.35
C VAL A 78 0.29 6.59 -0.35
N ALA A 79 1.30 7.37 -0.73
CA ALA A 79 2.70 6.95 -0.71
C ALA A 79 3.44 7.73 0.37
N LEU A 80 3.95 7.04 1.40
CA LEU A 80 4.85 7.60 2.39
C LEU A 80 6.26 7.16 2.01
N ARG A 81 7.15 8.13 1.83
CA ARG A 81 8.53 7.84 1.45
C ARG A 81 9.52 8.76 2.12
N ARG A 82 10.76 8.28 2.20
CA ARG A 82 11.90 9.11 2.57
C ARG A 82 12.11 10.21 1.53
N ALA A 83 12.40 11.44 1.97
CA ALA A 83 12.85 12.51 1.09
C ALA A 83 14.17 12.13 0.39
N GLN A 84 14.42 12.63 -0.82
CA GLN A 84 15.55 12.20 -1.64
C GLN A 84 16.92 12.44 -0.99
N GLU A 85 17.05 13.49 -0.19
CA GLU A 85 18.30 13.91 0.45
C GLU A 85 18.51 13.31 1.85
N ALA A 86 17.53 12.59 2.39
CA ALA A 86 17.62 12.00 3.72
C ALA A 86 18.30 10.62 3.66
N GLU A 87 19.21 10.35 4.60
CA GLU A 87 20.03 9.13 4.60
C GLU A 87 19.24 7.91 5.09
N THR A 88 18.69 7.96 6.30
CA THR A 88 17.78 6.94 6.85
C THR A 88 16.71 7.68 7.64
N VAL A 89 15.44 7.33 7.42
CA VAL A 89 14.33 7.94 8.14
C VAL A 89 13.56 6.86 8.89
N ASN A 90 13.49 7.03 10.20
CA ASN A 90 12.73 6.19 11.11
C ASN A 90 11.33 6.80 11.33
N MET A 91 10.30 6.02 11.02
CA MET A 91 8.90 6.34 11.28
C MET A 91 8.38 5.43 12.38
N HIS A 92 8.26 5.95 13.60
CA HIS A 92 7.71 5.23 14.74
C HIS A 92 6.21 5.53 14.87
N LEU A 93 5.35 4.51 14.77
CA LEU A 93 3.88 4.66 14.76
C LEU A 93 3.25 4.72 16.16
N GLY A 94 4.06 4.78 17.22
CA GLY A 94 3.61 5.09 18.57
C GLY A 94 2.87 3.96 19.30
N GLY A 95 2.76 2.78 18.71
CA GLY A 95 1.89 1.71 19.22
C GLY A 95 0.41 2.05 19.06
N VAL A 96 0.05 2.98 18.18
CA VAL A 96 -1.35 3.35 17.94
C VAL A 96 -2.03 2.24 17.14
N ALA A 97 -3.00 1.56 17.77
CA ALA A 97 -3.85 0.59 17.09
C ALA A 97 -4.86 1.31 16.20
N GLN A 98 -5.23 0.70 15.07
CA GLN A 98 -6.18 1.26 14.11
C GLN A 98 -5.84 2.69 13.68
N LEU A 99 -4.57 2.99 13.40
CA LEU A 99 -4.20 4.31 12.89
C LEU A 99 -4.80 4.54 11.50
N LEU A 100 -4.65 3.56 10.62
CA LEU A 100 -5.09 3.63 9.23
C LEU A 100 -6.05 2.48 8.88
N PHE A 101 -7.07 2.78 8.10
CA PHE A 101 -7.97 1.80 7.49
C PHE A 101 -8.05 2.04 5.99
N LEU A 102 -7.68 1.04 5.18
CA LEU A 102 -7.72 1.13 3.72
C LEU A 102 -9.09 0.69 3.21
N ASP A 103 -9.85 1.60 2.61
CA ASP A 103 -11.12 1.26 1.95
C ASP A 103 -10.84 0.39 0.71
N ARG A 104 -11.87 -0.31 0.21
CA ARG A 104 -11.76 -1.15 -0.99
C ARG A 104 -11.12 -0.40 -2.16
N GLY A 105 -10.04 -0.95 -2.70
CA GLY A 105 -9.30 -0.40 -3.84
C GLY A 105 -8.30 0.71 -3.47
N ALA A 106 -8.25 1.15 -2.21
CA ALA A 106 -7.22 2.05 -1.73
C ALA A 106 -5.85 1.36 -1.71
N GLN A 107 -4.80 2.16 -1.84
CA GLN A 107 -3.44 1.68 -1.88
C GLN A 107 -2.55 2.47 -0.92
N LEU A 108 -1.86 1.76 -0.02
CA LEU A 108 -0.79 2.33 0.80
C LEU A 108 0.55 1.89 0.25
N GLU A 109 1.47 2.82 0.03
CA GLU A 109 2.84 2.55 -0.39
C GLU A 109 3.80 3.12 0.66
N LEU A 110 4.72 2.30 1.15
CA LEU A 110 5.76 2.67 2.10
C LEU A 110 7.12 2.38 1.45
N SER A 111 7.94 3.41 1.26
CA SER A 111 9.15 3.31 0.43
C SER A 111 10.39 3.94 1.08
N ASN A 112 11.47 3.17 1.22
CA ASN A 112 12.77 3.59 1.77
C ASN A 112 12.72 4.11 3.22
N LEU A 113 11.84 3.55 4.05
CA LEU A 113 11.64 3.92 5.46
C LEU A 113 12.04 2.78 6.40
N SER A 114 12.38 3.16 7.63
CA SER A 114 12.47 2.24 8.77
C SER A 114 11.23 2.45 9.63
N VAL A 115 10.32 1.48 9.69
CA VAL A 115 9.04 1.60 10.41
C VAL A 115 9.07 0.79 11.69
N SER A 116 8.69 1.43 12.79
CA SER A 116 8.67 0.84 14.14
C SER A 116 7.39 1.26 14.89
N GLY A 117 7.23 0.80 16.13
CA GLY A 117 6.08 1.18 16.96
C GLY A 117 4.75 0.67 16.42
N ILE A 118 4.74 -0.50 15.76
CA ILE A 118 3.50 -1.17 15.34
C ILE A 118 2.81 -1.69 16.60
N ALA A 119 1.53 -1.38 16.76
CA ALA A 119 0.75 -1.81 17.92
C ALA A 119 0.73 -3.35 18.04
N ALA A 120 0.71 -3.85 19.26
CA ALA A 120 0.43 -5.26 19.50
C ALA A 120 -1.02 -5.57 19.09
N ALA A 121 -1.26 -6.76 18.53
CA ALA A 121 -2.62 -7.24 18.35
C ALA A 121 -3.18 -7.62 19.72
N ASP A 122 -3.95 -6.71 20.32
CA ASP A 122 -4.83 -7.06 21.44
C ASP A 122 -6.25 -7.27 20.89
N ALA A 123 -6.83 -8.44 21.19
CA ALA A 123 -8.14 -8.86 20.69
C ALA A 123 -9.26 -7.88 21.08
N GLN A 124 -9.13 -7.16 22.20
CA GLN A 124 -10.13 -6.20 22.65
C GLN A 124 -10.14 -4.90 21.85
N GLN A 125 -9.00 -4.53 21.26
CA GLN A 125 -8.79 -3.22 20.64
C GLN A 125 -9.28 -3.14 19.19
N LEU A 126 -9.84 -4.23 18.65
CA LEU A 126 -10.32 -4.35 17.27
C LEU A 126 -11.85 -4.26 17.13
N SER A 127 -12.53 -3.98 18.24
CA SER A 127 -13.98 -3.85 18.32
C SER A 127 -14.48 -2.65 17.47
N GLY A 128 -15.36 -2.89 16.50
CA GLY A 128 -16.03 -1.83 15.73
C GLY A 128 -15.66 -1.71 14.25
N LEU A 129 -14.64 -2.44 13.78
CA LEU A 129 -14.36 -2.55 12.35
C LEU A 129 -15.12 -3.72 11.72
N PRO A 130 -15.68 -3.57 10.51
CA PRO A 130 -16.41 -4.65 9.86
C PRO A 130 -15.49 -5.79 9.43
N THR A 131 -14.23 -5.48 9.09
CA THR A 131 -13.27 -6.45 8.57
C THR A 131 -11.88 -6.28 9.18
N GLN A 132 -11.11 -7.36 9.21
CA GLN A 132 -9.76 -7.41 9.76
C GLN A 132 -8.79 -8.15 8.84
N ALA A 133 -7.71 -7.50 8.45
CA ALA A 133 -6.60 -8.09 7.70
C ALA A 133 -5.52 -8.62 8.66
N GLN A 134 -5.85 -9.65 9.45
CA GLN A 134 -5.00 -10.13 10.56
C GLN A 134 -3.61 -10.61 10.12
N ALA A 135 -3.48 -11.08 8.87
CA ALA A 135 -2.21 -11.52 8.30
C ALA A 135 -1.35 -10.37 7.74
N LEU A 136 -1.82 -9.13 7.78
CA LEU A 136 -1.04 -7.98 7.33
C LEU A 136 0.07 -7.67 8.34
N VAL A 137 1.30 -7.50 7.86
CA VAL A 137 2.48 -7.20 8.69
C VAL A 137 2.30 -5.99 9.60
N LEU A 138 1.58 -4.98 9.11
CA LEU A 138 1.33 -3.71 9.79
C LEU A 138 0.06 -3.73 10.66
N PHE A 139 -0.67 -4.85 10.72
CA PHE A 139 -1.82 -5.01 11.60
C PHE A 139 -1.39 -4.82 13.07
N PRO A 140 -2.23 -4.38 14.02
CA PRO A 140 -3.51 -3.73 13.82
C PRO A 140 -3.38 -2.23 13.53
N THR A 141 -2.16 -1.69 13.44
CA THR A 141 -1.94 -0.25 13.17
C THR A 141 -2.46 0.13 11.80
N VAL A 142 -2.29 -0.73 10.80
CA VAL A 142 -2.95 -0.62 9.49
C VAL A 142 -3.89 -1.80 9.33
N ASN A 143 -5.14 -1.51 8.97
CA ASN A 143 -6.14 -2.50 8.61
C ASN A 143 -6.74 -2.15 7.23
N ALA A 144 -7.52 -3.04 6.65
CA ALA A 144 -7.99 -2.89 5.27
C ALA A 144 -9.27 -3.68 4.95
N GLU A 145 -10.04 -3.18 3.99
CA GLU A 145 -11.14 -3.89 3.33
C GLU A 145 -10.61 -4.85 2.25
N PRO A 146 -11.40 -5.86 1.87
CA PRO A 146 -11.09 -6.72 0.73
C PRO A 146 -10.87 -5.92 -0.56
N GLY A 147 -9.76 -6.20 -1.25
CA GLY A 147 -9.38 -5.53 -2.50
C GLY A 147 -8.52 -4.28 -2.32
N ALA A 148 -8.17 -3.89 -1.10
CA ALA A 148 -7.11 -2.90 -0.87
C ALA A 148 -5.71 -3.49 -1.15
N ALA A 149 -4.71 -2.61 -1.29
CA ALA A 149 -3.33 -3.01 -1.55
C ALA A 149 -2.33 -2.29 -0.65
N VAL A 150 -1.29 -3.01 -0.23
CA VAL A 150 -0.15 -2.47 0.53
C VAL A 150 1.13 -2.79 -0.22
N LYS A 151 1.92 -1.76 -0.52
CA LYS A 151 3.21 -1.87 -1.20
C LYS A 151 4.33 -1.48 -0.25
N LEU A 152 5.31 -2.35 -0.10
CA LEU A 152 6.43 -2.20 0.80
C LEU A 152 7.71 -2.27 -0.02
N HIS A 153 8.43 -1.16 -0.15
CA HIS A 153 9.65 -1.08 -0.96
C HIS A 153 10.84 -0.61 -0.14
N ASN A 154 11.92 -1.41 -0.10
CA ASN A 154 13.15 -1.09 0.63
C ASN A 154 12.88 -0.67 2.08
N LEU A 155 12.05 -1.44 2.79
CA LEU A 155 11.63 -1.13 4.15
C LEU A 155 12.41 -1.93 5.18
N ARG A 156 12.70 -1.30 6.31
CA ARG A 156 13.11 -1.97 7.54
C ARG A 156 11.95 -1.95 8.52
N LEU A 157 11.44 -3.10 8.93
CA LEU A 157 10.36 -3.19 9.90
C LEU A 157 10.91 -3.66 11.23
N ALA A 158 10.80 -2.81 12.26
CA ALA A 158 11.05 -3.18 13.64
C ALA A 158 9.73 -3.65 14.27
N LEU A 159 9.61 -4.96 14.46
CA LEU A 159 8.48 -5.59 15.11
C LEU A 159 8.78 -5.76 16.60
N PRO A 160 7.80 -5.55 17.50
CA PRO A 160 7.97 -5.92 18.89
C PRO A 160 8.24 -7.43 19.01
N ALA A 161 9.03 -7.86 20.00
CA ALA A 161 9.38 -9.26 20.26
C ALA A 161 8.19 -10.21 20.55
N SER A 162 6.95 -9.74 20.43
CA SER A 162 5.75 -10.57 20.52
C SER A 162 5.64 -11.55 19.34
N GLU A 163 4.62 -12.41 19.38
CA GLU A 163 4.31 -13.56 18.47
C GLU A 163 4.47 -13.30 16.96
N ARG A 164 4.58 -12.04 16.52
CA ARG A 164 4.78 -11.68 15.13
C ARG A 164 6.17 -12.02 14.60
N CYS A 165 7.18 -11.91 15.46
CA CYS A 165 8.54 -12.26 15.10
C CYS A 165 8.67 -13.76 14.80
N SER A 166 7.96 -14.63 15.53
CA SER A 166 7.97 -16.08 15.27
C SER A 166 7.15 -16.46 14.04
N ALA A 167 5.98 -15.83 13.82
CA ALA A 167 5.15 -16.10 12.64
C ALA A 167 5.80 -15.65 11.32
N HIS A 168 6.49 -14.50 11.31
CA HIS A 168 7.23 -14.04 10.12
C HIS A 168 8.54 -14.80 9.92
N ALA A 169 9.23 -15.18 11.00
CA ALA A 169 10.36 -16.10 10.92
C ALA A 169 9.97 -17.47 10.35
N ALA A 170 8.69 -17.87 10.46
CA ALA A 170 8.15 -19.08 9.84
C ALA A 170 7.89 -18.95 8.32
N GLY A 171 8.22 -17.81 7.70
CA GLY A 171 8.24 -17.66 6.24
C GLY A 171 6.86 -17.48 5.61
N GLN A 172 5.91 -16.83 6.30
CA GLN A 172 4.64 -16.49 5.67
C GLN A 172 4.87 -15.64 4.40
N PRO A 173 4.34 -16.05 3.25
CA PRO A 173 4.53 -15.31 2.01
C PRO A 173 3.82 -13.95 2.11
N LEU A 174 4.58 -12.89 1.87
CA LEU A 174 4.08 -11.53 1.68
C LEU A 174 3.35 -11.50 0.33
N GLY A 175 2.10 -11.92 0.33
CA GLY A 175 1.24 -12.00 -0.85
C GLY A 175 -0.18 -11.55 -0.52
N ALA A 176 -1.18 -12.35 -0.86
CA ALA A 176 -2.55 -12.08 -0.47
C ALA A 176 -2.75 -12.35 1.02
N ALA A 177 -3.04 -11.31 1.81
CA ALA A 177 -3.41 -11.42 3.21
C ALA A 177 -4.94 -11.60 3.32
N PRO A 178 -5.45 -12.69 3.92
CA PRO A 178 -6.89 -12.87 4.09
C PRO A 178 -7.49 -11.76 4.95
N VAL A 179 -8.64 -11.26 4.50
CA VAL A 179 -9.50 -10.34 5.24
C VAL A 179 -10.65 -11.15 5.80
N VAL A 180 -10.78 -11.15 7.13
CA VAL A 180 -11.87 -11.83 7.84
C VAL A 180 -12.92 -10.83 8.29
N ASP A 181 -14.18 -11.25 8.31
CA ASP A 181 -15.28 -10.53 8.94
C ASP A 181 -15.05 -10.53 10.46
N ALA A 182 -15.23 -9.39 11.11
CA ALA A 182 -14.99 -9.27 12.54
C ALA A 182 -16.06 -9.97 13.39
N ALA A 183 -17.27 -10.19 12.86
CA ALA A 183 -18.38 -10.77 13.61
C ALA A 183 -18.29 -12.30 13.71
N ASP A 184 -17.90 -12.98 12.63
CA ASP A 184 -17.88 -14.46 12.57
C ASP A 184 -16.52 -15.06 12.20
N GLY A 185 -15.52 -14.24 11.86
CA GLY A 185 -14.19 -14.69 11.45
C GLY A 185 -14.15 -15.30 10.05
N ALA A 186 -15.22 -15.22 9.25
CA ALA A 186 -15.26 -15.77 7.91
C ALA A 186 -14.38 -14.95 6.96
N ALA A 187 -13.66 -15.62 6.05
CA ALA A 187 -12.88 -14.92 5.03
C ALA A 187 -13.80 -14.23 4.01
N VAL A 188 -13.71 -12.90 3.92
CA VAL A 188 -14.52 -12.04 3.02
C VAL A 188 -13.74 -11.65 1.76
N GLY A 189 -12.42 -11.80 1.79
CA GLY A 189 -11.56 -11.62 0.63
C GLY A 189 -10.11 -11.45 1.05
N GLU A 190 -9.36 -10.68 0.28
CA GLU A 190 -7.91 -10.57 0.45
C GLU A 190 -7.43 -9.12 0.26
N VAL A 191 -6.32 -8.80 0.91
CA VAL A 191 -5.53 -7.58 0.71
C VAL A 191 -4.26 -7.98 -0.02
N LEU A 192 -3.95 -7.29 -1.11
CA LEU A 192 -2.73 -7.56 -1.87
C LEU A 192 -1.55 -6.91 -1.16
N VAL A 193 -0.58 -7.71 -0.72
CA VAL A 193 0.70 -7.22 -0.21
C VAL A 193 1.77 -7.45 -1.26
N GLU A 194 2.36 -6.37 -1.77
CA GLU A 194 3.54 -6.40 -2.62
C GLU A 194 4.73 -5.95 -1.78
N ALA A 195 5.72 -6.83 -1.58
CA ALA A 195 6.91 -6.50 -0.80
C ALA A 195 8.18 -6.74 -1.63
N ASP A 196 9.05 -5.75 -1.66
CA ASP A 196 10.36 -5.77 -2.29
C ASP A 196 11.39 -5.12 -1.36
N GLY A 197 12.56 -5.74 -1.19
CA GLY A 197 13.62 -5.22 -0.33
C GLY A 197 13.21 -5.07 1.15
N LEU A 198 12.35 -5.95 1.68
CA LEU A 198 11.89 -5.91 3.07
C LEU A 198 12.90 -6.60 4.00
N SER A 199 13.24 -5.96 5.12
CA SER A 199 14.02 -6.55 6.20
C SER A 199 13.32 -6.40 7.54
N PHE A 200 13.44 -7.40 8.40
CA PHE A 200 12.78 -7.42 9.71
C PHE A 200 13.80 -7.37 10.83
N SER A 201 13.50 -6.60 11.86
CA SER A 201 14.20 -6.52 13.14
C SER A 201 13.20 -6.80 14.25
N CYS A 202 13.59 -7.60 15.23
CA CYS A 202 12.76 -7.93 16.38
C CYS A 202 13.28 -7.19 17.61
N GLU A 203 12.59 -6.13 18.00
CA GLU A 203 12.96 -5.33 19.18
C GLU A 203 12.64 -6.10 20.47
N GLY A 204 13.64 -6.27 21.33
CA GLY A 204 13.48 -6.95 22.61
C GLY A 204 13.80 -8.44 22.61
N SER A 205 14.23 -9.02 21.48
CA SER A 205 14.98 -10.28 21.55
C SER A 205 16.31 -9.98 22.22
N PRO A 206 16.60 -10.52 23.42
CA PRO A 206 17.91 -10.34 24.03
C PRO A 206 18.92 -10.86 22.99
N ALA A 207 19.77 -9.98 22.48
CA ALA A 207 20.84 -10.35 21.58
C ALA A 207 21.50 -11.58 22.19
N SER A 208 21.32 -12.72 21.54
CA SER A 208 21.89 -13.97 22.02
C SER A 208 23.37 -13.68 22.12
N SER A 209 23.85 -13.51 23.36
CA SER A 209 25.25 -13.26 23.61
C SER A 209 26.01 -14.37 22.89
N PRO A 210 27.10 -14.07 22.18
CA PRO A 210 27.87 -15.11 21.51
C PRO A 210 28.17 -16.19 22.56
N SER A 211 27.57 -17.37 22.38
CA SER A 211 27.78 -18.49 23.29
C SER A 211 29.26 -18.82 23.25
N THR A 212 30.00 -18.38 24.25
CA THR A 212 31.28 -18.95 24.61
C THR A 212 31.03 -20.42 24.90
N ALA A 213 31.39 -21.27 23.95
CA ALA A 213 31.21 -22.71 24.04
C ALA A 213 31.85 -23.26 25.33
N PRO A 214 31.12 -23.98 26.19
CA PRO A 214 31.73 -24.75 27.26
C PRO A 214 32.51 -25.93 26.64
N ALA A 215 33.72 -26.15 27.15
CA ALA A 215 34.60 -27.24 26.75
C ALA A 215 33.93 -28.62 26.89
N PRO A 216 34.17 -29.57 25.96
CA PRO A 216 33.52 -30.87 25.96
C PRO A 216 34.07 -31.77 27.08
N SER A 217 33.17 -32.29 27.92
CA SER A 217 33.44 -33.47 28.75
C SER A 217 32.66 -34.64 28.19
N ALA A 218 33.39 -35.69 27.83
CA ALA A 218 32.88 -36.92 27.26
C ALA A 218 32.10 -37.75 28.29
N SER A 219 31.01 -38.38 27.86
CA SER A 219 30.73 -39.79 28.16
C SER A 219 29.59 -40.34 27.31
N SER A 220 29.81 -41.59 26.92
CA SER A 220 29.07 -42.51 26.07
C SER A 220 27.71 -42.95 26.63
N GLY A 221 26.77 -43.32 25.74
CA GLY A 221 25.68 -44.20 26.13
C GLY A 221 24.52 -44.37 25.15
N SER A 222 24.64 -45.42 24.33
CA SER A 222 23.58 -46.30 23.79
C SER A 222 22.56 -45.85 22.75
N GLU A 223 22.61 -46.63 21.67
CA GLU A 223 21.72 -46.77 20.52
C GLU A 223 20.28 -47.14 20.88
N GLY A 224 19.34 -46.64 20.06
CA GLY A 224 17.92 -47.01 20.09
C GLY A 224 17.23 -46.58 18.79
N SER A 225 17.28 -47.47 17.80
CA SER A 225 16.73 -47.34 16.45
C SER A 225 15.20 -47.33 16.43
N SER A 226 14.58 -46.31 15.82
CA SER A 226 13.33 -46.44 15.04
C SER A 226 13.13 -45.18 14.16
N GLY A 227 13.47 -45.31 12.88
CA GLY A 227 13.32 -44.26 11.87
C GLY A 227 11.87 -44.11 11.42
N GLY A 228 11.11 -43.28 12.12
CA GLY A 228 9.84 -42.74 11.63
C GLY A 228 10.11 -41.45 10.86
N THR A 229 9.73 -41.39 9.58
CA THR A 229 9.73 -40.12 8.82
C THR A 229 8.93 -39.08 9.60
N PRO A 230 9.52 -37.94 9.95
CA PRO A 230 8.87 -36.96 10.82
C PRO A 230 7.65 -36.36 10.13
N ALA A 231 6.57 -36.18 10.89
CA ALA A 231 5.24 -35.82 10.38
C ALA A 231 5.22 -34.53 9.53
N TRP A 232 6.20 -33.63 9.70
CA TRP A 232 6.32 -32.42 8.89
C TRP A 232 6.57 -32.71 7.40
N VAL A 233 7.18 -33.85 7.05
CA VAL A 233 7.44 -34.22 5.65
C VAL A 233 6.13 -34.42 4.89
N TRP A 234 5.11 -35.01 5.53
CA TRP A 234 3.79 -35.19 4.91
C TRP A 234 3.04 -33.86 4.76
N ALA A 235 3.26 -32.89 5.65
CA ALA A 235 2.68 -31.55 5.52
C ALA A 235 3.24 -30.79 4.30
N VAL A 236 4.56 -30.91 4.03
CA VAL A 236 5.18 -30.28 2.85
C VAL A 236 4.69 -30.91 1.54
N VAL A 237 4.52 -32.22 1.50
CA VAL A 237 4.00 -32.93 0.31
C VAL A 237 2.54 -32.54 0.00
N ALA A 238 1.71 -32.34 1.03
CA ALA A 238 0.33 -31.89 0.85
C ALA A 238 0.24 -30.46 0.27
N VAL A 239 1.11 -29.55 0.72
CA VAL A 239 1.15 -28.17 0.22
C VAL A 239 1.60 -28.11 -1.24
N ALA A 240 2.59 -28.91 -1.63
CA ALA A 240 3.06 -28.97 -3.02
C ALA A 240 1.99 -29.49 -4.00
N ALA A 241 1.15 -30.45 -3.57
CA ALA A 241 0.07 -30.97 -4.40
C ALA A 241 -1.05 -29.94 -4.66
N VAL A 242 -1.38 -29.10 -3.67
CA VAL A 242 -2.40 -28.05 -3.81
C VAL A 242 -1.91 -26.89 -4.67
N ALA A 243 -0.62 -26.53 -4.58
CA ALA A 243 -0.03 -25.46 -5.41
C ALA A 243 -0.04 -25.77 -6.91
N GLY A 244 0.10 -27.06 -7.30
CA GLY A 244 0.08 -27.47 -8.71
C GLY A 244 -1.27 -27.25 -9.40
N ILE A 245 -2.39 -27.34 -8.67
CA ILE A 245 -3.74 -27.19 -9.22
C ILE A 245 -4.09 -25.71 -9.45
N GLY A 246 -3.58 -24.80 -8.62
CA GLY A 246 -3.80 -23.35 -8.78
C GLY A 246 -3.17 -22.75 -10.04
N ALA A 247 -1.98 -23.24 -10.43
CA ALA A 247 -1.25 -22.74 -11.60
C ALA A 247 -1.99 -23.03 -12.93
N ALA A 248 -2.72 -24.14 -13.03
CA ALA A 248 -3.47 -24.49 -14.24
C ALA A 248 -4.69 -23.57 -14.46
N VAL A 249 -5.37 -23.14 -13.39
CA VAL A 249 -6.56 -22.29 -13.49
C VAL A 249 -6.19 -20.83 -13.80
N GLY A 250 -5.10 -20.31 -13.22
CA GLY A 250 -4.61 -18.95 -13.49
C GLY A 250 -4.19 -18.72 -14.95
N GLY A 251 -3.57 -19.72 -15.58
CA GLY A 251 -3.14 -19.64 -16.99
C GLY A 251 -4.30 -19.47 -17.97
N VAL A 252 -5.43 -20.14 -17.74
CA VAL A 252 -6.61 -20.06 -18.62
C VAL A 252 -7.28 -18.69 -18.54
N PHE A 253 -7.30 -18.06 -17.36
CA PHE A 253 -7.91 -16.74 -17.19
C PHE A 253 -7.12 -15.62 -17.88
N ILE A 254 -5.79 -15.64 -17.75
CA ILE A 254 -4.91 -14.66 -18.42
C ILE A 254 -4.98 -14.80 -19.95
N TRP A 255 -5.06 -16.02 -20.47
CA TRP A 255 -5.19 -16.27 -21.91
C TRP A 255 -6.52 -15.75 -22.48
N ARG A 256 -7.63 -15.94 -21.75
CA ARG A 256 -8.94 -15.38 -22.13
C ARG A 256 -8.94 -13.85 -22.14
N ARG A 257 -8.31 -13.22 -21.14
CA ARG A 257 -8.25 -11.75 -21.05
C ARG A 257 -7.42 -11.13 -22.19
N ARG A 258 -6.33 -11.80 -22.60
CA ARG A 258 -5.54 -11.39 -23.77
C ARG A 258 -6.31 -11.48 -25.09
N ARG A 259 -7.14 -12.53 -25.28
CA ARG A 259 -7.98 -12.64 -26.48
C ARG A 259 -9.07 -11.56 -26.56
N ALA A 260 -9.66 -11.17 -25.44
CA ALA A 260 -10.65 -10.08 -25.41
C ALA A 260 -10.02 -8.71 -25.76
N ALA A 261 -8.81 -8.43 -25.28
CA ALA A 261 -8.09 -7.19 -25.58
C ALA A 261 -7.70 -7.07 -27.08
N ALA A 262 -7.33 -8.18 -27.71
CA ALA A 262 -7.00 -8.19 -29.15
C ALA A 262 -8.23 -7.90 -30.04
N ALA A 263 -9.43 -8.30 -29.63
CA ALA A 263 -10.67 -7.99 -30.35
C ALA A 263 -11.06 -6.51 -30.26
N ALA A 264 -10.77 -5.84 -29.14
CA ALA A 264 -11.06 -4.41 -28.94
C ALA A 264 -10.09 -3.49 -29.72
N ALA A 265 -8.87 -3.95 -30.02
CA ALA A 265 -7.92 -3.18 -30.82
C ALA A 265 -8.26 -3.17 -32.32
N ALA A 266 -9.04 -4.13 -32.81
CA ALA A 266 -9.43 -4.20 -34.21
C ALA A 266 -10.54 -3.18 -34.58
N THR A 267 -11.32 -2.71 -33.61
CA THR A 267 -12.43 -1.77 -33.85
C THR A 267 -12.02 -0.29 -33.78
N SER A 268 -10.93 0.05 -33.09
CA SER A 268 -10.46 1.45 -32.97
C SER A 268 -9.64 1.94 -34.17
N GLY A 269 -9.19 1.05 -35.05
CA GLY A 269 -8.34 1.40 -36.21
C GLY A 269 -9.09 2.02 -37.40
N LEU A 270 -10.42 1.92 -37.46
CA LEU A 270 -11.21 2.41 -38.61
C LEU A 270 -11.69 3.87 -38.44
N GLU A 271 -11.77 4.39 -37.23
CA GLU A 271 -12.31 5.75 -36.98
C GLU A 271 -11.26 6.86 -37.12
N SER A 272 -9.97 6.53 -36.95
CA SER A 272 -8.89 7.52 -37.00
C SER A 272 -8.53 8.00 -38.41
N ARG A 273 -8.91 7.26 -39.47
CA ARG A 273 -8.58 7.62 -40.86
C ARG A 273 -9.48 8.69 -41.47
N SER A 274 -10.61 9.02 -40.83
CA SER A 274 -11.55 10.05 -41.33
C SER A 274 -11.17 11.47 -40.90
N SER A 275 -10.51 11.64 -39.75
CA SER A 275 -10.26 12.99 -39.19
C SER A 275 -8.94 13.65 -39.60
N SER A 276 -8.04 12.96 -40.30
CA SER A 276 -6.77 13.56 -40.74
C SER A 276 -6.86 14.36 -42.04
N GLU A 277 -7.88 14.15 -42.90
CA GLU A 277 -8.00 14.90 -44.14
C GLU A 277 -8.61 16.32 -43.98
N GLU A 278 -9.25 16.62 -42.83
CA GLU A 278 -9.93 17.90 -42.64
C GLU A 278 -9.08 18.97 -41.93
N ILE A 279 -7.98 18.59 -41.26
CA ILE A 279 -7.14 19.52 -40.51
C ILE A 279 -6.11 20.23 -41.42
N ASP A 280 -5.65 19.59 -42.49
CA ASP A 280 -4.66 20.20 -43.41
C ASP A 280 -5.22 21.39 -44.20
N LYS A 281 -6.55 21.50 -44.34
CA LYS A 281 -7.16 22.64 -45.04
C LYS A 281 -7.28 23.92 -44.19
N LYS A 282 -7.10 23.83 -42.87
CA LYS A 282 -7.25 24.99 -41.96
C LYS A 282 -5.95 25.65 -41.54
N LEU A 283 -4.79 25.04 -41.78
CA LEU A 283 -3.49 25.63 -41.42
C LEU A 283 -2.90 26.55 -42.50
N SER A 284 -3.45 26.56 -43.73
CA SER A 284 -2.95 27.41 -44.82
C SER A 284 -3.52 28.85 -44.85
N SER A 285 -4.40 29.25 -43.93
CA SER A 285 -5.03 30.57 -43.94
C SER A 285 -5.20 31.13 -42.52
N GLY A 286 -4.16 31.76 -41.96
CA GLY A 286 -4.34 32.42 -40.68
C GLY A 286 -3.07 32.98 -40.07
N ASN A 287 -2.54 34.03 -40.67
CA ASN A 287 -1.54 34.91 -40.08
C ASN A 287 -2.18 35.71 -38.93
N SER A 288 -1.79 35.46 -37.67
CA SER A 288 -2.21 36.27 -36.52
C SER A 288 -1.11 36.32 -35.46
N ASN A 289 -0.56 37.51 -35.29
CA ASN A 289 0.29 37.93 -34.18
C ASN A 289 -0.40 37.66 -32.83
N ILE A 290 0.20 36.83 -31.98
CA ILE A 290 -0.24 36.60 -30.60
C ILE A 290 0.69 37.38 -29.66
N SER A 291 0.20 38.51 -29.15
CA SER A 291 0.82 39.24 -28.05
C SER A 291 0.41 38.61 -26.71
N ILE A 292 1.38 38.13 -25.95
CA ILE A 292 1.18 37.52 -24.63
C ILE A 292 1.35 38.61 -23.57
N ALA A 293 0.28 38.94 -22.85
CA ALA A 293 0.33 39.81 -21.68
C ALA A 293 0.58 38.98 -20.42
N VAL A 294 1.68 39.27 -19.73
CA VAL A 294 2.09 38.64 -18.47
C VAL A 294 1.36 39.34 -17.32
N PHE A 295 0.64 38.56 -16.50
CA PHE A 295 -0.09 39.05 -15.34
C PHE A 295 0.66 38.65 -14.06
N THR A 296 1.20 39.64 -13.33
CA THR A 296 1.81 39.45 -12.00
C THR A 296 0.76 39.58 -10.90
N PRO A 297 0.62 38.60 -9.98
CA PRO A 297 -0.32 38.70 -8.87
C PRO A 297 0.21 39.63 -7.76
N ARG A 298 -0.70 40.46 -7.24
CA ARG A 298 -0.48 41.42 -6.17
C ARG A 298 -0.72 40.72 -4.82
N GLN A 299 0.28 40.75 -3.95
CA GLN A 299 0.24 40.22 -2.58
C GLN A 299 -0.73 41.04 -1.71
N LEU A 300 -1.52 40.36 -0.88
CA LEU A 300 -2.23 40.90 0.27
C LEU A 300 -1.75 40.15 1.51
#